data_AF-A0AA51CDV9-F1
#
_entry.id   AF-A0AA51CDV9-F1
#
_cell.length_a   1.000
_cell.length_b   1.000
_cell.length_c   1.000
_cell.angle_alpha   90.00
_cell.angle_beta   90.00
_cell.angle_gamma   90.00
#
_symmetry.space_group_name_H-M   'P 1'
#
loop_
_entity.id
_entity.type
_entity.pdbx_description
1 polymer ?
#
loop_
_entity_poly.entity_id
_entity_poly.type
_entity_poly.pdbx_seq_one_letter_code
_entity_poly.pdbx_strand_id
1 'polypeptide(L)'
;MNYAMVLKNRVIDVLLDQEKEPYYPPDPEGNNVLAIPCVDTIAIGMLYDPETGEFMEDVSLQPQPEPRSMELLMQAQADAELRDFAIQQGQEMLAQQMADIELAMLGGNVI
;
A
#
# COMPACT_ATOMS: atom_id res chain seq x y z
N MET A 1 5.48 32.62 7.34
CA MET A 1 4.40 31.66 7.03
C MET A 1 4.70 31.05 5.68
N ASN A 2 4.45 29.75 5.49
CA ASN A 2 4.77 29.09 4.22
C ASN A 2 3.58 29.15 3.29
N TYR A 3 3.83 29.28 1.99
CA TYR A 3 2.81 29.35 0.96
C TYR A 3 3.13 28.41 -0.19
N ALA A 4 2.12 27.66 -0.62
CA ALA A 4 2.15 26.93 -1.87
C ALA A 4 1.53 27.81 -2.95
N MET A 5 2.26 28.01 -4.04
CA MET A 5 1.75 28.68 -5.23
C MET A 5 1.06 27.63 -6.09
N VAL A 6 -0.25 27.78 -6.31
CA VAL A 6 -1.10 26.80 -6.98
C VAL A 6 -1.61 27.37 -8.29
N LEU A 7 -1.35 26.67 -9.40
CA LEU A 7 -1.88 27.00 -10.73
C LEU A 7 -2.64 25.78 -11.26
N LYS A 8 -3.89 25.97 -11.70
CA LYS A 8 -4.77 24.88 -12.18
C LYS A 8 -4.76 23.66 -11.23
N ASN A 9 -4.98 23.92 -9.93
CA ASN A 9 -4.99 22.90 -8.88
C ASN A 9 -3.68 22.12 -8.71
N ARG A 10 -2.55 22.62 -9.21
CA ARG A 10 -1.24 21.99 -9.01
C ARG A 10 -0.28 22.97 -8.36
N VAL A 11 0.45 22.51 -7.35
CA VAL A 11 1.51 23.27 -6.71
C VAL A 11 2.66 23.45 -7.71
N ILE A 12 2.94 24.69 -8.07
CA ILE A 12 4.03 25.08 -8.98
C ILE A 12 5.27 25.56 -8.23
N ASP A 13 5.11 26.03 -7.00
CA ASP A 13 6.20 26.56 -6.17
C ASP A 13 5.83 26.51 -4.68
N VAL A 14 6.83 26.48 -3.80
CA VAL A 14 6.66 26.49 -2.34
C VAL A 14 7.59 27.52 -1.72
N LEU A 15 7.01 28.56 -1.14
CA LEU A 15 7.71 29.70 -0.56
C LEU A 15 7.70 29.58 0.97
N LEU A 16 8.89 29.44 1.56
CA LEU A 16 9.07 29.35 3.00
C LEU A 16 9.22 30.74 3.63
N ASP A 17 8.83 30.88 4.90
CA ASP A 17 9.10 32.07 5.73
C ASP A 17 8.65 33.41 5.13
N GLN A 18 7.49 33.44 4.46
CA GLN A 18 6.94 34.69 3.92
C GLN A 18 6.28 35.55 5.02
N GLU A 19 6.59 36.85 5.02
CA GLU A 19 5.98 37.85 5.91
C GLU A 19 4.61 38.35 5.41
N LYS A 20 4.37 38.26 4.10
CA LYS A 20 3.14 38.70 3.43
C LYS A 20 2.68 37.65 2.42
N GLU A 21 1.41 37.72 2.05
CA GLU A 21 0.86 36.87 0.99
C GLU A 21 1.61 37.12 -0.33
N PRO A 22 2.24 36.10 -0.92
CA PRO A 22 2.93 36.22 -2.20
C PRO A 22 1.94 36.32 -3.35
N TYR A 23 2.33 37.01 -4.43
CA TYR A 23 1.52 37.17 -5.63
C TYR A 23 2.35 36.84 -6.88
N TYR A 24 1.84 35.92 -7.70
CA TYR A 24 2.38 35.62 -9.03
C TYR A 24 1.42 36.12 -10.11
N PRO A 25 1.95 36.61 -11.25
CA PRO A 25 1.11 36.98 -12.38
C PRO A 25 0.36 35.74 -12.91
N PRO A 26 -0.78 35.94 -13.59
CA PRO A 26 -1.44 34.84 -14.29
C PRO A 26 -0.53 34.26 -15.37
N ASP A 27 -0.76 33.00 -15.70
CA ASP A 27 -0.02 32.31 -16.77
C ASP A 27 -0.34 32.90 -18.16
N PRO A 28 0.41 32.56 -19.22
CA PRO A 28 0.14 33.02 -20.58
C PRO A 28 -1.29 32.77 -21.09
N GLU A 29 -1.98 31.74 -20.58
CA GLU A 29 -3.38 31.43 -20.88
C GLU A 29 -4.39 32.22 -20.02
N GLY A 30 -3.92 33.01 -19.06
CA GLY A 30 -4.73 33.86 -18.20
C GLY A 30 -5.23 33.20 -16.91
N ASN A 31 -4.71 32.02 -16.54
CA ASN A 31 -5.09 31.36 -15.29
C ASN A 31 -4.34 31.97 -14.12
N ASN A 32 -5.08 32.30 -13.05
CA ASN A 32 -4.50 32.89 -11.85
C ASN A 32 -3.72 31.85 -11.05
N VAL A 33 -2.62 32.31 -10.44
CA VAL A 33 -1.90 31.56 -9.42
C VAL A 33 -2.47 31.95 -8.06
N LEU A 34 -2.87 30.96 -7.26
CA LEU A 34 -3.37 31.15 -5.90
C LEU A 34 -2.23 30.93 -4.91
N ALA A 35 -2.07 31.82 -3.94
CA ALA A 35 -1.18 31.63 -2.82
C ALA A 35 -1.95 31.00 -1.66
N ILE A 36 -1.70 29.73 -1.39
CA ILE A 36 -2.39 28.98 -0.33
C ILE A 36 -1.43 28.78 0.84
N PRO A 37 -1.77 29.21 2.07
CA PRO A 37 -0.92 28.95 3.23
C PRO A 37 -0.81 27.44 3.46
N CYS A 38 0.41 26.96 3.67
CA CYS A 38 0.68 25.53 3.75
C CYS A 38 1.67 25.19 4.89
N VAL A 39 1.75 23.90 5.21
CA VAL A 39 2.74 23.34 6.14
C VAL A 39 3.97 22.82 5.38
N ASP A 40 5.07 22.53 6.08
CA ASP A 40 6.36 22.11 5.48
C ASP A 40 6.34 20.77 4.74
N THR A 41 5.20 20.05 4.70
CA THR A 41 5.06 18.78 3.99
C THR A 41 4.57 18.92 2.55
N ILE A 42 4.28 20.15 2.09
CA ILE A 42 3.81 20.37 0.71
C ILE A 42 4.99 20.41 -0.26
N ALA A 43 4.88 19.63 -1.33
CA ALA A 43 5.87 19.55 -2.39
C ALA A 43 5.32 20.07 -3.72
N ILE A 44 6.22 20.57 -4.56
CA ILE A 44 5.92 20.94 -5.95
C ILE A 44 5.36 19.71 -6.67
N GLY A 45 4.29 19.92 -7.43
CA GLY A 45 3.60 18.87 -8.16
C GLY A 45 2.42 18.23 -7.42
N MET A 46 2.24 18.48 -6.12
CA MET A 46 1.03 18.06 -5.41
C MET A 46 -0.22 18.72 -6.01
N LEU A 47 -1.34 18.02 -5.95
CA LEU A 47 -2.64 18.52 -6.33
C LEU A 47 -3.27 19.25 -5.15
N TYR A 48 -3.87 20.41 -5.40
CA TYR A 48 -4.65 21.15 -4.42
C TYR A 48 -6.12 20.96 -4.74
N ASP A 49 -6.88 20.46 -3.77
CA ASP A 49 -8.31 20.31 -3.89
C ASP A 49 -9.02 21.54 -3.27
N PRO A 50 -9.66 22.41 -4.08
CA PRO A 50 -10.28 23.62 -3.57
C PRO A 50 -11.58 23.37 -2.79
N GLU A 51 -12.17 22.16 -2.87
CA GLU A 51 -13.41 21.82 -2.16
C GLU A 51 -13.13 21.46 -0.69
N THR A 52 -12.06 20.69 -0.47
CA THR A 52 -11.61 20.23 0.85
C THR A 52 -10.52 21.13 1.47
N GLY A 53 -9.79 21.88 0.64
CA GLY A 53 -8.64 22.68 1.05
C GLY A 53 -7.39 21.84 1.32
N GLU A 54 -7.34 20.60 0.83
CA GLU A 54 -6.25 19.66 1.08
C GLU A 54 -5.26 19.57 -0.10
N PHE A 55 -4.02 19.22 0.23
CA PHE A 55 -2.99 18.90 -0.75
C PHE A 55 -2.82 17.39 -0.83
N MET A 56 -2.89 16.85 -2.04
CA MET A 56 -2.80 15.43 -2.32
C MET A 56 -1.59 15.14 -3.20
N GLU A 57 -0.92 14.03 -2.92
CA GLU A 57 0.02 13.47 -3.88
C GLU A 57 -0.73 12.96 -5.12
N ASP A 58 -0.11 13.11 -6.29
CA ASP A 58 -0.62 12.56 -7.53
C ASP A 58 -0.46 11.03 -7.50
N VAL A 59 -1.47 10.33 -6.99
CA VAL A 59 -1.50 8.86 -6.90
C VAL A 59 -1.67 8.19 -8.26
N SER A 60 -1.79 8.95 -9.36
CA SER A 60 -1.92 8.37 -10.72
C SER A 60 -0.69 7.57 -11.13
N LEU A 61 0.46 7.82 -10.50
CA LEU A 61 1.70 7.07 -10.71
C LEU A 61 1.79 5.79 -9.87
N GLN A 62 0.87 5.57 -8.92
CA GLN A 62 0.83 4.29 -8.21
C GLN A 62 0.30 3.23 -9.18
N PRO A 63 1.03 2.13 -9.42
CA PRO A 63 0.55 1.06 -10.26
C PRO A 63 -0.74 0.52 -9.64
N GLN A 64 -1.86 0.70 -10.34
CA GLN A 64 -3.11 0.04 -9.98
C GLN A 64 -2.84 -1.47 -9.95
N PRO A 65 -3.27 -2.20 -8.90
CA PRO A 65 -3.13 -3.65 -8.89
C PRO A 65 -3.89 -4.22 -10.09
N GLU A 66 -3.15 -4.72 -11.09
CA GLU A 66 -3.77 -5.30 -12.28
C GLU A 66 -4.65 -6.49 -11.86
N PRO A 67 -5.85 -6.65 -12.43
CA PRO A 67 -6.82 -7.66 -12.00
C PRO A 67 -6.27 -9.10 -12.06
N ARG A 68 -5.31 -9.37 -12.95
CA ARG A 68 -4.62 -10.67 -13.04
C ARG A 68 -3.79 -11.01 -11.79
N SER A 69 -3.24 -10.01 -11.12
CA SER A 69 -2.41 -10.22 -9.94
C SER A 69 -3.24 -10.78 -8.79
N MET A 70 -4.48 -10.32 -8.62
CA MET A 70 -5.38 -10.87 -7.59
C MET A 70 -5.79 -12.30 -7.88
N GLU A 71 -6.12 -12.63 -9.13
CA GLU A 71 -6.50 -13.98 -9.51
C GLU A 71 -5.36 -14.98 -9.29
N LEU A 72 -4.13 -14.58 -9.64
CA LEU A 72 -2.93 -15.38 -9.39
C LEU A 72 -2.67 -15.57 -7.88
N LEU A 73 -2.89 -14.54 -7.06
CA LEU A 73 -2.73 -14.62 -5.61
C LEU A 73 -3.76 -15.58 -4.99
N MET A 74 -5.03 -15.47 -5.38
CA MET A 74 -6.07 -16.40 -4.93
C MET A 74 -5.76 -17.84 -5.33
N GLN A 75 -5.30 -18.06 -6.57
CA GLN A 75 -4.87 -19.39 -7.03
C GLN A 75 -3.68 -19.92 -6.24
N ALA A 76 -2.66 -19.09 -5.97
CA ALA A 76 -1.48 -19.49 -5.20
C ALA A 76 -1.85 -19.86 -3.76
N GLN A 77 -2.80 -19.13 -3.14
CA GLN A 77 -3.32 -19.46 -1.82
C GLN A 77 -4.05 -20.80 -1.83
N ALA A 78 -4.93 -21.05 -2.82
CA ALA A 78 -5.64 -22.31 -2.93
C ALA A 78 -4.69 -23.52 -3.15
N ASP A 79 -3.65 -23.37 -3.97
CA ASP A 79 -2.64 -24.42 -4.18
C ASP A 79 -1.83 -24.70 -2.91
N ALA A 80 -1.49 -23.65 -2.14
CA ALA A 80 -0.78 -23.79 -0.87
C ALA A 80 -1.62 -24.54 0.18
N GLU A 81 -2.90 -24.21 0.33
CA GLU A 81 -3.78 -24.91 1.27
C GLU A 81 -3.97 -26.38 0.91
N LEU A 82 -4.09 -26.69 -0.40
CA LEU A 82 -4.21 -28.07 -0.85
C LEU A 82 -2.93 -28.88 -0.55
N ARG A 83 -1.75 -28.27 -0.72
CA ARG A 83 -0.48 -28.90 -0.36
C ARG A 83 -0.35 -29.11 1.13
N ASP A 84 -0.74 -28.12 1.94
CA ASP A 84 -0.67 -28.21 3.39
C ASP A 84 -1.54 -29.36 3.91
N PHE A 85 -2.76 -29.50 3.38
CA PHE A 85 -3.65 -30.61 3.69
C PHE A 85 -3.02 -31.98 3.36
N ALA A 86 -2.41 -32.12 2.17
CA ALA A 86 -1.76 -33.36 1.77
C ALA A 86 -0.56 -33.71 2.66
N ILE A 87 0.22 -32.71 3.06
CA ILE A 87 1.35 -32.88 3.99
C ILE A 87 0.83 -33.33 5.36
N GLN A 88 -0.23 -32.70 5.86
CA GLN A 88 -0.79 -33.01 7.16
C GLN A 88 -1.33 -34.45 7.22
N GLN A 89 -2.09 -34.88 6.21
CA GLN A 89 -2.57 -36.27 6.12
C GLN A 89 -1.42 -37.28 6.08
N GLY A 90 -0.34 -36.97 5.35
CA GLY A 90 0.85 -37.80 5.32
C GLY A 90 1.50 -37.93 6.71
N GLN A 91 1.66 -36.80 7.41
CA GLN A 91 2.20 -36.77 8.77
C GLN A 91 1.35 -37.56 9.77
N GLU A 92 0.02 -37.47 9.68
CA GLU A 92 -0.88 -38.25 10.54
C GLU A 92 -0.73 -39.76 10.32
N MET A 93 -0.62 -40.20 9.06
CA MET A 93 -0.42 -41.62 8.74
C MET A 93 0.94 -42.12 9.24
N LEU A 94 1.99 -41.31 9.10
CA LEU A 94 3.32 -41.59 9.64
C LEU A 94 3.27 -41.70 11.18
N ALA A 95 2.61 -40.76 11.85
CA ALA A 95 2.45 -40.77 13.31
C ALA A 95 1.70 -42.01 13.79
N GLN A 96 0.64 -42.43 13.08
CA GLN A 96 -0.12 -43.63 13.43
C GLN A 96 0.70 -44.91 13.27
N GLN A 97 1.53 -45.01 12.22
CA GLN A 97 2.44 -46.14 12.03
C GLN A 97 3.50 -46.18 13.13
N MET A 98 4.07 -45.03 13.50
CA MET A 98 5.02 -44.97 14.61
C MET A 98 4.37 -45.41 15.92
N ALA A 99 3.14 -44.94 16.21
CA ALA A 99 2.40 -45.33 17.40
C ALA A 99 2.10 -46.84 17.45
N ASP A 100 1.76 -47.45 16.32
CA ASP A 100 1.51 -48.90 16.21
C ASP A 100 2.79 -49.72 16.43
N ILE A 101 3.92 -49.27 15.87
CA ILE A 101 5.25 -49.86 16.08
C ILE A 101 5.68 -49.75 17.55
N GLU A 102 5.51 -48.59 18.19
CA GLU A 102 5.82 -48.42 19.62
C GLU A 102 4.95 -49.33 20.50
N LEU A 103 3.66 -49.45 20.18
CA LEU A 103 2.73 -50.34 20.89
C LEU A 103 3.12 -51.82 20.75
N ALA A 104 3.51 -52.25 19.55
CA ALA A 104 3.98 -53.62 19.30
C ALA A 104 5.30 -53.94 20.03
N MET A 105 6.20 -52.97 20.16
CA MET A 105 7.46 -53.13 20.89
C MET A 105 7.29 -53.10 22.42
N LEU A 106 6.28 -52.39 22.94
CA LEU A 106 5.96 -52.32 24.38
C LEU A 106 5.05 -53.47 24.86
N GLY A 107 4.29 -54.12 23.96
CA GLY A 107 3.44 -55.27 24.28
C GLY A 107 4.14 -56.63 24.34
N GLY A 108 5.43 -56.71 23.97
CA GLY A 108 6.20 -57.95 23.84
C GLY A 108 6.92 -58.46 25.10
N ASN A 109 6.62 -57.94 26.29
CA ASN A 109 7.24 -58.40 27.55
C ASN A 109 6.21 -58.80 28.61
N VAL A 110 5.42 -59.83 28.30
CA VAL A 110 4.70 -60.64 29.30
C VAL A 110 5.03 -62.12 29.01
N ILE A 111 6.01 -62.58 29.81
CA ILE A 111 6.43 -63.97 30.15
C ILE A 111 7.07 -64.82 29.05
#